data_AF-A0A926PEC2-F1
#
_entry.id   AF-A0A926PEC2-F1
#
_cell.length_a   1.000
_cell.length_b   1.000
_cell.length_c   1.000
_cell.angle_alpha   90.00
_cell.angle_beta   90.00
_cell.angle_gamma   90.00
#
_symmetry.space_group_name_H-M   'P 1'
#
loop_
_entity.id
_entity.type
_entity.pdbx_description
1 polymer ?
#
loop_
_entity_poly.entity_id
_entity_poly.type
_entity_poly.pdbx_seq_one_letter_code
_entity_poly.pdbx_strand_id
1 'polypeptide(L)'
;MDATLQVQFQLFSLSLLLASRQEQQGKLIAPIPVQNEASRGLELYGKHGGSKKLRLSQALAEGSPITAKDLDEMLDFFENTEIDQSNPGWGDNEFPSVDWIRWQLMGGIAGWHWARTTKELASTMGEKL
;
A
#
# COMPACT_ATOMS: atom_id res chain seq x y z
N MET A 1 -33.38 -15.18 -35.46
CA MET A 1 -32.44 -14.22 -34.85
C MET A 1 -31.25 -14.12 -35.77
N ASP A 2 -30.81 -12.90 -36.10
CA ASP A 2 -29.70 -12.65 -37.01
C ASP A 2 -28.37 -13.03 -36.32
N ALA A 3 -27.60 -13.93 -36.94
CA ALA A 3 -26.32 -14.41 -36.41
C ALA A 3 -25.32 -13.26 -36.19
N THR A 4 -25.44 -12.19 -36.98
CA THR A 4 -24.61 -10.98 -36.88
C THR A 4 -24.85 -10.26 -35.55
N LEU A 5 -26.12 -10.17 -35.12
CA LEU A 5 -26.49 -9.55 -33.84
C LEU A 5 -25.99 -10.37 -32.65
N GLN A 6 -26.03 -11.70 -32.76
CA GLN A 6 -25.56 -12.59 -31.70
C GLN A 6 -24.04 -12.47 -31.50
N VAL A 7 -23.27 -12.41 -32.59
CA VAL A 7 -21.81 -12.19 -32.52
C VAL A 7 -21.46 -10.82 -31.95
N GLN A 8 -22.17 -9.76 -32.36
CA GLN A 8 -21.97 -8.41 -31.80
C GLN A 8 -22.24 -8.36 -30.30
N PHE A 9 -23.28 -9.04 -29.82
CA PHE A 9 -23.61 -9.10 -28.40
C PHE A 9 -22.56 -9.87 -27.59
N GLN A 10 -22.02 -10.96 -28.14
CA GLN A 10 -20.93 -11.72 -27.51
C GLN A 10 -19.64 -10.90 -27.42
N LEU A 11 -19.28 -10.18 -28.49
CA LEU A 11 -18.10 -9.31 -28.50
C LEU A 11 -18.23 -8.17 -27.47
N PHE A 12 -19.40 -7.54 -27.39
CA PHE A 12 -19.65 -6.50 -26.39
C PHE A 12 -19.55 -7.03 -24.95
N SER A 13 -20.12 -8.21 -24.69
CA SER A 13 -20.07 -8.86 -23.37
C SER A 13 -18.64 -9.18 -22.97
N LEU A 14 -17.82 -9.66 -23.91
CA LEU A 14 -16.41 -9.94 -23.69
C LEU A 14 -15.61 -8.64 -23.44
N SER A 15 -15.89 -7.57 -24.20
CA SER A 15 -15.28 -6.26 -23.96
C SER A 15 -15.62 -5.71 -22.57
N LEU A 16 -16.87 -5.87 -22.12
CA LEU A 16 -17.31 -5.45 -20.79
C LEU A 16 -16.63 -6.27 -19.68
N LEU A 17 -16.48 -7.58 -19.89
CA LEU A 17 -15.78 -8.48 -18.96
C LEU A 17 -14.29 -8.17 -18.89
N LEU A 18 -13.65 -7.86 -20.02
CA LEU A 18 -12.24 -7.47 -20.06
C LEU A 18 -12.01 -6.10 -19.41
N ALA A 19 -12.88 -5.12 -19.66
CA ALA A 19 -12.81 -3.80 -19.04
C ALA A 19 -12.95 -3.88 -17.51
N SER A 20 -13.94 -4.63 -17.02
CA SER A 20 -14.12 -4.84 -15.58
C SER A 20 -12.96 -5.61 -14.94
N ARG A 21 -12.33 -6.57 -15.65
CA ARG A 21 -11.12 -7.25 -15.16
C ARG A 21 -9.92 -6.31 -15.01
N GLN A 22 -9.74 -5.37 -15.94
CA GLN A 22 -8.67 -4.37 -15.83
C GLN A 22 -8.88 -3.43 -14.64
N GLU A 23 -10.12 -3.12 -14.27
CA GLU A 23 -10.41 -2.29 -13.10
C GLU A 23 -10.16 -3.02 -11.76
N GLN A 24 -10.28 -4.35 -11.72
CA GLN A 24 -10.03 -5.15 -10.50
C GLN A 24 -8.54 -5.47 -10.28
N GLN A 25 -7.72 -5.39 -11.33
CA GLN A 25 -6.27 -5.50 -11.21
C GLN A 25 -5.68 -4.20 -10.67
N GLY A 26 -5.30 -4.18 -9.39
CA GLY A 26 -4.36 -3.15 -8.88
C GLY A 26 -4.89 -2.14 -7.88
N LYS A 27 -6.00 -2.43 -7.18
CA LYS A 27 -6.48 -1.59 -6.07
C LYS A 27 -6.15 -2.23 -4.71
N LEU A 28 -4.98 -1.91 -4.16
CA LEU A 28 -4.57 -2.41 -2.85
C LEU A 28 -5.04 -1.43 -1.77
N ILE A 29 -5.75 -1.93 -0.75
CA ILE A 29 -6.21 -1.12 0.37
C ILE A 29 -5.55 -1.66 1.64
N ALA A 30 -4.87 -0.77 2.36
CA ALA A 30 -4.20 -1.11 3.60
C ALA A 30 -5.23 -1.55 4.66
N PRO A 31 -4.98 -2.63 5.43
CA PRO A 31 -5.86 -3.03 6.52
C PRO A 31 -5.73 -2.08 7.72
N ILE A 32 -6.75 -2.00 8.57
CA ILE A 32 -6.85 -1.06 9.70
C ILE A 32 -5.56 -0.95 10.56
N PRO A 33 -4.86 -2.05 10.92
CA PRO A 33 -3.62 -1.94 11.68
C PRO A 33 -2.54 -1.11 10.97
N VAL A 34 -2.42 -1.24 9.64
CA VAL A 34 -1.47 -0.48 8.83
C VAL A 34 -1.88 1.00 8.78
N GLN A 35 -3.18 1.27 8.63
CA GLN A 35 -3.72 2.63 8.61
C GLN A 35 -3.44 3.38 9.93
N ASN A 36 -3.59 2.70 11.06
CA ASN A 36 -3.35 3.27 12.39
C ASN A 36 -1.88 3.64 12.60
N GLU A 37 -0.96 2.77 12.20
CA GLU A 37 0.49 3.03 12.29
C GLU A 37 0.91 4.18 11.36
N ALA A 38 0.41 4.19 10.12
CA ALA A 38 0.66 5.29 9.17
C ALA A 38 0.11 6.63 9.68
N SER A 39 -1.08 6.63 10.28
CA SER A 39 -1.68 7.82 10.91
C SER A 39 -0.80 8.35 12.05
N ARG A 40 -0.31 7.45 12.92
CA ARG A 40 0.63 7.81 14.00
C ARG A 40 1.92 8.40 13.42
N GLY A 41 2.48 7.76 12.39
CA GLY A 41 3.68 8.25 11.71
C GLY A 41 3.50 9.67 11.18
N LEU A 42 2.35 9.99 10.56
CA LEU A 42 2.04 11.33 10.06
C LEU A 42 1.89 12.36 11.19
N GLU A 43 1.26 11.99 12.30
CA GLU A 43 1.13 12.86 13.47
C GLU A 43 2.51 13.20 14.06
N LEU A 44 3.34 12.19 14.29
CA LEU A 44 4.70 12.38 14.79
C LEU A 44 5.54 13.18 13.80
N TYR A 45 5.43 12.89 12.50
CA TYR A 45 6.13 13.65 11.46
C TYR A 45 5.77 15.14 11.50
N GLY A 46 4.49 15.48 11.63
CA GLY A 46 4.04 16.87 11.76
C GLY A 46 4.53 17.54 13.04
N LYS A 47 4.43 16.85 14.19
CA LYS A 47 4.86 17.37 15.49
C LYS A 47 6.36 17.67 15.53
N HIS A 48 7.17 16.86 14.85
CA HIS A 48 8.64 16.97 14.86
C HIS A 48 9.22 17.72 13.64
N GLY A 49 8.43 18.59 13.00
CA GLY A 49 8.92 19.56 12.00
C GLY A 49 8.82 19.10 10.54
N GLY A 50 8.22 17.93 10.28
CA GLY A 50 7.87 17.46 8.95
C GLY A 50 6.72 18.28 8.35
N SER A 51 6.91 18.79 7.14
CA SER A 51 5.94 19.65 6.45
C SER A 51 5.56 19.17 5.05
N LYS A 52 6.34 18.24 4.48
CA LYS A 52 6.09 17.70 3.15
C LYS A 52 4.95 16.69 3.19
N LYS A 53 3.99 16.80 2.28
CA LYS A 53 2.96 15.77 2.08
C LYS A 53 3.60 14.48 1.55
N LEU A 54 3.40 13.39 2.27
CA LEU A 54 3.86 12.05 1.90
C LEU A 54 2.68 11.27 1.34
N ARG A 55 2.51 11.29 0.00
CA ARG A 55 1.35 10.70 -0.68
C ARG A 55 1.09 9.26 -0.23
N LEU A 56 2.12 8.42 -0.17
CA LEU A 56 1.97 7.02 0.21
C LEU A 56 1.48 6.88 1.65
N SER A 57 2.16 7.51 2.62
CA SER A 57 1.76 7.47 4.03
C SER A 57 0.35 8.02 4.26
N GLN A 58 -0.03 9.09 3.53
CA GLN A 58 -1.40 9.62 3.57
C GLN A 58 -2.41 8.62 3.02
N ALA A 59 -2.11 7.99 1.87
CA ALA A 59 -2.99 7.00 1.30
C ALA A 59 -3.17 5.79 2.23
N LEU A 60 -2.09 5.33 2.88
CA LEU A 60 -2.15 4.27 3.89
C LEU A 60 -3.01 4.68 5.07
N ALA A 61 -2.80 5.87 5.64
CA ALA A 61 -3.54 6.37 6.79
C ALA A 61 -5.05 6.52 6.51
N GLU A 62 -5.42 6.96 5.31
CA GLU A 62 -6.80 7.16 4.91
C GLU A 62 -7.51 5.87 4.45
N GLY A 63 -6.78 4.75 4.34
CA GLY A 63 -7.30 3.55 3.68
C GLY A 63 -7.60 3.77 2.20
N SER A 64 -6.91 4.73 1.59
CA SER A 64 -7.01 5.02 0.18
C SER A 64 -6.31 3.92 -0.64
N PRO A 65 -6.82 3.64 -1.85
CA PRO A 65 -6.16 2.77 -2.82
C PRO A 65 -4.71 3.14 -3.09
N ILE A 66 -3.83 2.14 -3.05
CA ILE A 66 -2.44 2.26 -3.50
C ILE A 66 -2.15 1.34 -4.68
N THR A 67 -1.07 1.65 -5.40
CA THR A 67 -0.63 0.86 -6.56
C THR A 67 0.29 -0.28 -6.13
N ALA A 68 0.51 -1.26 -7.01
CA ALA A 68 1.53 -2.28 -6.80
C ALA A 68 2.94 -1.69 -6.65
N LYS A 69 3.24 -0.62 -7.39
CA LYS A 69 4.51 0.12 -7.25
C LYS A 69 4.67 0.71 -5.84
N ASP A 70 3.58 1.17 -5.25
CA ASP A 70 3.59 1.68 -3.87
C ASP A 70 3.87 0.55 -2.86
N LEU A 71 3.32 -0.64 -3.11
CA LEU A 71 3.62 -1.83 -2.32
C LEU A 71 5.09 -2.23 -2.42
N ASP A 72 5.67 -2.14 -3.63
CA ASP A 72 7.09 -2.40 -3.87
C ASP A 72 7.97 -1.35 -3.16
N GLU A 73 7.57 -0.07 -3.17
CA GLU A 73 8.24 0.99 -2.40
C GLU A 73 8.25 0.70 -0.89
N MET A 74 7.16 0.16 -0.35
CA MET A 74 7.12 -0.27 1.05
C MET A 74 8.09 -1.42 1.32
N LEU A 75 8.11 -2.45 0.47
CA LEU A 75 9.00 -3.60 0.63
C LEU A 75 10.46 -3.19 0.52
N ASP A 76 10.81 -2.41 -0.50
CA ASP A 76 12.15 -1.88 -0.69
C ASP A 76 12.62 -1.07 0.53
N PHE A 77 11.72 -0.27 1.11
CA PHE A 77 12.01 0.45 2.35
C PHE A 77 12.34 -0.51 3.49
N PHE A 78 11.49 -1.50 3.77
CA PHE A 78 11.69 -2.39 4.91
C PHE A 78 12.89 -3.34 4.75
N GLU A 79 13.24 -3.71 3.52
CA GLU A 79 14.32 -4.67 3.24
C GLU A 79 15.68 -4.00 3.09
N ASN A 80 15.73 -2.80 2.50
CA ASN A 80 16.99 -2.16 2.12
C ASN A 80 17.33 -0.91 2.94
N THR A 81 16.38 -0.35 3.70
CA THR A 81 16.68 0.81 4.54
C THR A 81 17.31 0.36 5.85
N GLU A 82 18.52 0.86 6.11
CA GLU A 82 19.16 0.71 7.41
C GLU A 82 18.34 1.49 8.46
N ILE A 83 17.63 0.75 9.32
CA ILE A 83 16.82 1.28 10.41
C ILE A 83 17.45 0.83 11.72
N ASP A 84 17.92 1.79 12.51
CA ASP A 84 18.49 1.50 13.82
C ASP A 84 17.38 1.41 14.88
N GLN A 85 16.89 0.19 15.12
CA GLN A 85 15.89 -0.07 16.15
C GLN A 85 16.45 0.03 17.59
N SER A 86 17.77 0.15 17.74
CA SER A 86 18.43 0.33 19.04
C SER A 86 18.61 1.79 19.43
N ASN A 87 18.34 2.72 18.50
CA ASN A 87 18.47 4.15 18.71
C ASN A 87 17.52 4.63 19.83
N PRO A 88 17.98 5.47 20.78
CA PRO A 88 17.10 6.15 21.73
C PRO A 88 15.90 6.81 21.04
N GLY A 89 14.69 6.51 21.54
CA GLY A 89 13.44 7.00 20.95
C GLY A 89 12.77 6.03 19.96
N TRP A 90 13.36 4.85 19.71
CA TRP A 90 12.64 3.78 19.01
C TRP A 90 11.42 3.34 19.82
N GLY A 91 10.23 3.42 19.22
CA GLY A 91 8.98 3.07 19.91
C GLY A 91 8.44 4.15 20.85
N ASP A 92 9.10 5.31 20.98
CA ASP A 92 8.65 6.41 21.81
C ASP A 92 7.71 7.35 21.03
N ASN A 93 6.59 7.74 21.63
CA ASN A 93 5.60 8.63 20.99
C ASN A 93 5.76 10.11 21.43
N GLU A 94 6.52 10.36 22.49
CA GLU A 94 6.82 11.70 22.98
C GLU A 94 8.16 12.20 22.43
N PHE A 95 9.18 11.33 22.43
CA PHE A 95 10.52 11.59 21.92
C PHE A 95 10.95 10.54 20.89
N PRO A 96 10.21 10.42 19.76
CA PRO A 96 10.51 9.44 18.72
C PRO A 96 11.88 9.66 18.08
N SER A 97 12.55 8.57 17.72
CA SER A 97 13.68 8.64 16.79
C SER A 97 13.18 8.92 15.36
N VAL A 98 14.05 9.48 14.52
CA VAL A 98 13.73 9.74 13.10
C VAL A 98 13.37 8.45 12.37
N ASP A 99 14.09 7.37 12.67
CA ASP A 99 13.86 6.07 12.04
C ASP A 99 12.55 5.45 12.49
N TRP A 100 12.14 5.66 13.74
CA TRP A 100 10.82 5.24 14.22
C TRP A 100 9.69 5.95 13.46
N ILE A 101 9.80 7.27 13.25
CA ILE A 101 8.80 8.02 12.46
C ILE A 101 8.72 7.47 11.04
N ARG A 102 9.88 7.25 10.38
CA ARG A 102 9.93 6.68 9.02
C ARG A 102 9.31 5.29 8.95
N TRP A 103 9.60 4.44 9.94
CA TRP A 103 9.01 3.11 10.06
C TRP A 103 7.48 3.17 10.19
N GLN A 104 6.97 4.04 11.05
CA GLN A 104 5.53 4.26 11.24
C GLN A 104 4.85 4.81 9.98
N LEU A 105 5.50 5.72 9.25
CA LEU A 105 4.98 6.29 8.00
C LEU A 105 4.74 5.26 6.89
N MET A 106 5.42 4.11 6.95
CA MET A 106 5.20 2.96 6.06
C MET A 106 4.22 1.93 6.65
N GLY A 107 3.52 2.26 7.75
CA GLY A 107 2.55 1.37 8.40
C GLY A 107 3.15 0.41 9.43
N GLY A 108 4.40 0.64 9.83
CA GLY A 108 5.04 -0.11 10.90
C GLY A 108 5.17 -1.61 10.65
N ILE A 109 5.19 -2.40 11.73
CA ILE A 109 5.32 -3.87 11.65
C ILE A 109 4.13 -4.49 10.90
N ALA A 110 2.93 -3.93 11.07
CA ALA A 110 1.74 -4.36 10.35
C ALA A 110 1.90 -4.13 8.84
N GLY A 111 2.47 -2.98 8.44
CA GLY A 111 2.74 -2.62 7.05
C GLY A 111 3.71 -3.59 6.40
N TRP A 112 4.80 -3.93 7.10
CA TRP A 112 5.77 -4.92 6.64
C TRP A 112 5.13 -6.29 6.38
N HIS A 113 4.41 -6.83 7.36
CA HIS A 113 3.73 -8.12 7.21
C HIS A 113 2.73 -8.11 6.07
N TRP A 114 1.89 -7.08 6.01
CA TRP A 114 0.86 -6.95 4.98
C TRP A 114 1.47 -6.87 3.58
N ALA A 115 2.49 -6.03 3.39
CA ALA A 115 3.13 -5.87 2.09
C ALA A 115 3.76 -7.18 1.60
N ARG A 116 4.47 -7.87 2.48
CA ARG A 116 5.14 -9.14 2.16
C ARG A 116 4.13 -10.23 1.78
N THR A 117 3.11 -10.44 2.62
CA THR A 117 2.07 -11.44 2.34
C THR A 117 1.31 -11.11 1.06
N THR A 118 1.02 -9.84 0.79
CA THR A 118 0.31 -9.43 -0.43
C THR A 118 1.14 -9.74 -1.68
N LYS A 119 2.45 -9.46 -1.66
CA LYS A 119 3.35 -9.76 -2.79
C LYS A 119 3.52 -11.27 -3.00
N GLU A 120 3.68 -12.03 -1.92
CA GLU A 120 3.76 -13.48 -1.94
C GLU A 120 2.48 -14.09 -2.55
N LEU A 121 1.29 -13.66 -2.09
CA LEU A 121 0.01 -14.14 -2.61
C LEU A 121 -0.15 -13.86 -4.10
N ALA A 122 0.13 -12.65 -4.57
CA ALA A 122 0.05 -12.34 -6.00
C ALA A 122 1.00 -13.20 -6.84
N SER A 123 2.22 -13.40 -6.35
CA SER A 123 3.22 -14.25 -7.01
C SER A 123 2.73 -15.70 -7.12
N THR A 124 2.09 -16.24 -6.08
CA THR A 124 1.50 -17.59 -6.10
C THR A 124 0.30 -17.72 -7.03
N MET A 125 -0.48 -16.65 -7.20
CA MET A 125 -1.66 -16.63 -8.07
C MET A 125 -1.33 -16.36 -9.55
N GLY A 126 -0.05 -16.14 -9.88
CA GLY A 126 0.37 -15.76 -11.22
C GLY A 126 -0.09 -14.35 -11.62
N GLU A 127 -0.51 -13.54 -10.66
CA GLU A 127 -0.87 -12.15 -10.88
C GLU A 127 0.40 -11.29 -10.82
N LYS A 128 0.66 -10.55 -11.90
CA LYS A 128 1.72 -9.55 -11.91
C LYS A 128 1.16 -8.29 -11.26
N LEU A 129 1.47 -8.09 -9.98
CA LEU A 129 1.35 -6.78 -9.33
C LEU A 129 2.29 -5.80 -10.02
#